data_AF-A0A7C6AZ40-F1
#
_entry.id   AF-A0A7C6AZ40-F1
#
_cell.length_a   1.000
_cell.length_b   1.000
_cell.length_c   1.000
_cell.angle_alpha   90.00
_cell.angle_beta   90.00
_cell.angle_gamma   90.00
#
_symmetry.space_group_name_H-M   'P 1'
#
loop_
_entity.id
_entity.type
_entity.pdbx_description
1 polymer ?
#
loop_
_entity_poly.entity_id
_entity_poly.type
_entity_poly.pdbx_seq_one_letter_code
_entity_poly.pdbx_strand_id
1 'polypeptide(L)'
;MRMDSNLPAGGMIRSALAGGGSLPAQKNSELSHNWPLLILIAMIPLQNIYLGKIPTLGAGINFVNLMAIAAFIAWKNNQDRAIPSFTNLHYPVYWFIIIYILSAIHGVISFGYLPERYLSSLKDLFLPLLIFFIVLNSVRDRRGIIAVIVATLLPLPYMFRVFYAQFSSVYSWHYSDNLRFVKGTFMMLGSNELAAFYAAYSFMVILLAIFVRQLRYKLLLAGLAFLNLYSLMYSQSRGAWLAFLIALFAVLYKTGKLRVLLVVVILSLSAPMVISLFPVSVQERFDTIFVDDEEERDKSAESRFIIWDNA
;
A
#
# COMPACT_ATOMS: atom_id res chain seq x y z
N MET A 1 -62.52 -13.12 14.70
CA MET A 1 -61.70 -12.23 15.54
C MET A 1 -61.01 -11.24 14.60
N ARG A 2 -61.53 -10.01 14.53
CA ARG A 2 -60.95 -8.91 13.75
C ARG A 2 -59.67 -8.45 14.45
N MET A 3 -58.59 -8.22 13.71
CA MET A 3 -57.52 -7.32 14.14
C MET A 3 -57.32 -6.28 13.06
N ASP A 4 -57.42 -5.05 13.53
CA ASP A 4 -57.57 -3.83 12.77
C ASP A 4 -56.26 -3.37 12.12
N SER A 5 -56.45 -2.81 10.93
CA SER A 5 -55.54 -1.94 10.20
C SER A 5 -55.28 -0.65 10.97
N ASN A 6 -54.02 -0.34 11.26
CA ASN A 6 -53.57 1.02 11.58
C ASN A 6 -52.14 1.23 11.04
N LEU A 7 -52.06 1.51 9.74
CA LEU A 7 -50.92 2.23 9.16
C LEU A 7 -51.32 3.70 9.09
N PRO A 8 -50.56 4.64 9.68
CA PRO A 8 -50.82 6.06 9.47
C PRO A 8 -50.52 6.41 8.01
N ALA A 9 -51.61 6.68 7.29
CA ALA A 9 -51.64 7.15 5.92
C ALA A 9 -50.94 8.52 5.79
N GLY A 10 -50.35 8.73 4.62
CA GLY A 10 -49.53 9.88 4.28
C GLY A 10 -50.18 11.23 4.54
N GLY A 11 -49.42 12.09 5.24
CA GLY A 11 -49.85 13.46 5.54
C GLY A 11 -48.73 14.47 5.66
N MET A 12 -47.52 14.23 5.12
CA MET A 12 -46.40 15.20 5.23
C MET A 12 -45.44 15.28 4.03
N ILE A 13 -45.81 14.80 2.83
CA ILE A 13 -44.94 14.95 1.64
C ILE A 13 -45.57 15.81 0.53
N ARG A 14 -46.86 16.16 0.63
CA ARG A 14 -47.55 16.88 -0.45
C ARG A 14 -47.49 18.41 -0.39
N SER A 15 -47.00 19.04 0.67
CA SER A 15 -46.94 20.52 0.74
C SER A 15 -45.66 21.15 0.18
N ALA A 16 -44.62 20.37 -0.13
CA ALA A 16 -43.37 20.89 -0.69
C ALA A 16 -43.36 21.02 -2.23
N LEU A 17 -44.42 20.56 -2.92
CA LEU A 17 -44.49 20.55 -4.39
C LEU A 17 -45.40 21.65 -4.98
N ALA A 18 -45.96 22.54 -4.14
CA ALA A 18 -46.86 23.62 -4.59
C ALA A 18 -46.18 25.00 -4.68
N GLY A 19 -44.93 25.13 -4.27
CA GLY A 19 -44.14 26.35 -4.43
C GLY A 19 -43.30 26.26 -5.69
N GLY A 20 -43.71 26.95 -6.77
CA GLY A 20 -42.94 27.14 -8.00
C GLY A 20 -41.68 27.99 -7.83
N GLY A 21 -40.93 27.78 -6.74
CA GLY A 21 -39.57 28.24 -6.60
C GLY A 21 -38.68 27.27 -7.36
N SER A 22 -38.10 27.71 -8.47
CA SER A 22 -36.99 27.03 -9.12
C SER A 22 -35.99 26.61 -8.03
N LEU A 23 -35.81 25.29 -7.84
CA LEU A 23 -34.71 24.77 -7.02
C LEU A 23 -33.44 25.51 -7.49
N PRO A 24 -32.68 26.16 -6.59
CA PRO A 24 -31.49 26.89 -6.99
C PRO A 24 -30.65 25.92 -7.78
N ALA A 25 -30.36 26.29 -9.04
CA ALA A 25 -29.59 25.48 -9.97
C ALA A 25 -28.40 24.93 -9.19
N GLN A 26 -28.40 23.61 -8.98
CA GLN A 26 -27.36 22.91 -8.25
C GLN A 26 -26.10 23.18 -9.05
N LYS A 27 -25.37 24.21 -8.66
CA LYS A 27 -24.17 24.66 -9.33
C LYS A 27 -23.31 23.42 -9.39
N ASN A 28 -23.13 22.89 -10.60
CA ASN A 28 -22.13 21.88 -10.90
C ASN A 28 -20.78 22.57 -10.64
N SER A 29 -20.47 22.85 -9.38
CA SER A 29 -19.12 23.17 -8.96
C SER A 29 -18.39 21.86 -9.19
N GLU A 30 -17.73 21.77 -10.33
CA GLU A 30 -16.74 20.73 -10.58
C GLU A 30 -15.94 20.59 -9.29
N LEU A 31 -16.10 19.45 -8.63
CA LEU A 31 -15.37 19.16 -7.41
C LEU A 31 -13.89 19.20 -7.79
N SER A 32 -13.20 20.29 -7.41
CA SER A 32 -11.78 20.44 -7.70
C SER A 32 -11.04 19.35 -6.92
N HIS A 33 -10.42 18.43 -7.64
CA HIS A 33 -9.63 17.37 -7.03
C HIS A 33 -8.49 18.00 -6.20
N ASN A 34 -8.14 17.37 -5.07
CA ASN A 34 -6.95 17.75 -4.31
C ASN A 34 -5.70 17.30 -5.11
N TRP A 35 -5.32 18.10 -6.10
CA TRP A 35 -4.18 17.81 -6.98
C TRP A 35 -2.87 17.58 -6.22
N PRO A 36 -2.54 18.38 -5.18
CA PRO A 36 -1.34 18.10 -4.38
C PRO A 36 -1.34 16.69 -3.77
N LEU A 37 -2.49 16.22 -3.28
CA LEU A 37 -2.62 14.86 -2.75
C LEU A 37 -2.38 13.79 -3.83
N LEU A 38 -2.96 13.96 -5.02
CA LEU A 38 -2.79 13.00 -6.11
C LEU A 38 -1.33 12.90 -6.56
N ILE A 39 -0.65 14.05 -6.67
CA ILE A 39 0.78 14.10 -7.01
C ILE A 39 1.61 13.45 -5.89
N LEU A 40 1.29 13.75 -4.62
CA LEU A 40 1.96 13.14 -3.48
C LEU A 40 1.86 11.61 -3.53
N ILE A 41 0.66 11.06 -3.71
CA ILE A 41 0.41 9.62 -3.76
C ILE A 41 1.20 8.96 -4.91
N ALA A 42 1.18 9.57 -6.10
CA ALA A 42 1.93 9.06 -7.25
C ALA A 42 3.46 9.14 -7.06
N MET A 43 3.95 10.13 -6.30
CA MET A 43 5.38 10.35 -6.13
C MET A 43 6.01 9.57 -4.98
N ILE A 44 5.26 9.18 -3.95
CA ILE A 44 5.77 8.39 -2.81
C ILE A 44 6.60 7.17 -3.22
N PRO A 45 6.17 6.31 -4.17
CA PRO A 45 6.97 5.15 -4.55
C PRO A 45 8.17 5.49 -5.46
N LEU A 46 8.30 6.74 -5.91
CA LEU A 46 9.31 7.21 -6.86
C LEU A 46 10.46 7.94 -6.18
N GLN A 47 11.08 7.31 -5.19
CA GLN A 47 12.16 7.91 -4.39
C GLN A 47 13.36 8.33 -5.24
N ASN A 48 13.70 7.55 -6.26
CA ASN A 48 14.74 7.87 -7.23
C ASN A 48 14.52 9.21 -7.95
N ILE A 49 13.26 9.67 -8.06
CA ILE A 49 12.94 10.98 -8.64
C ILE A 49 13.01 12.04 -7.55
N TYR A 50 12.22 11.92 -6.48
CA TYR A 50 12.08 13.04 -5.53
C TYR A 50 13.24 13.18 -4.54
N LEU A 51 14.03 12.13 -4.29
CA LEU A 51 15.28 12.22 -3.53
C LEU A 51 16.50 12.39 -4.44
N GLY A 52 16.46 11.80 -5.64
CA GLY A 52 17.62 11.75 -6.53
C GLY A 52 17.74 12.93 -7.50
N LYS A 53 16.62 13.56 -7.88
CA LYS A 53 16.60 14.60 -8.93
C LYS A 53 16.02 15.93 -8.45
N ILE A 54 15.20 15.93 -7.42
CA ILE A 54 14.62 17.16 -6.87
C ILE A 54 15.53 17.64 -5.72
N PRO A 55 16.03 18.88 -5.77
CA PRO A 55 16.87 19.40 -4.70
C PRO A 55 16.09 19.47 -3.39
N THR A 56 16.73 19.04 -2.30
CA THR A 56 16.19 19.24 -0.95
C THR A 56 16.49 20.67 -0.50
N LEU A 57 15.56 21.30 0.21
CA LEU A 57 15.70 22.69 0.66
C LEU A 57 16.54 22.82 1.95
N GLY A 58 17.28 21.77 2.33
CA GLY A 58 17.91 21.66 3.64
C GLY A 58 16.89 21.48 4.78
N ALA A 59 17.38 21.42 6.02
CA ALA A 59 16.57 21.34 7.25
C ALA A 59 15.52 20.20 7.31
N GLY A 60 15.74 19.11 6.58
CA GLY A 60 14.79 17.98 6.53
C GLY A 60 13.51 18.26 5.72
N ILE A 61 13.43 19.38 5.00
CA ILE A 61 12.33 19.70 4.09
C ILE A 61 12.58 19.04 2.74
N ASN A 62 11.75 18.04 2.42
CA ASN A 62 11.77 17.32 1.15
C ASN A 62 10.47 17.56 0.37
N PHE A 63 10.47 17.15 -0.90
CA PHE A 63 9.30 17.25 -1.78
C PHE A 63 8.04 16.63 -1.17
N VAL A 64 8.19 15.47 -0.51
CA VAL A 64 7.07 14.74 0.11
C VAL A 64 6.43 15.56 1.23
N ASN A 65 7.22 16.20 2.10
CA ASN A 65 6.73 17.06 3.18
C ASN A 65 6.00 18.28 2.62
N LEU A 66 6.57 18.93 1.59
CA LEU A 66 5.95 20.09 0.94
C LEU A 66 4.60 19.73 0.32
N MET A 67 4.54 18.61 -0.39
CA MET A 67 3.31 18.13 -1.00
C MET A 67 2.28 17.67 0.03
N ALA A 68 2.71 17.09 1.15
CA ALA A 68 1.82 16.75 2.26
C ALA A 68 1.21 18.00 2.91
N ILE A 69 2.02 19.04 3.14
CA ILE A 69 1.53 20.34 3.65
C ILE A 69 0.57 20.98 2.64
N ALA A 70 0.91 21.01 1.35
CA ALA A 70 0.05 21.53 0.31
C ALA A 70 -1.28 20.76 0.22
N ALA A 71 -1.24 19.43 0.32
CA ALA A 71 -2.43 18.58 0.35
C ALA A 71 -3.30 18.84 1.58
N PHE A 72 -2.68 19.09 2.74
CA PHE A 72 -3.38 19.46 3.97
C PHE A 72 -4.02 20.85 3.87
N ILE A 73 -3.32 21.86 3.33
CA ILE A 73 -3.87 23.20 3.09
C ILE A 73 -5.03 23.12 2.10
N ALA A 74 -4.89 22.38 1.00
CA ALA A 74 -5.95 22.16 0.03
C ALA A 74 -7.17 21.47 0.66
N TRP A 75 -6.97 20.54 1.58
CA TRP A 75 -8.07 19.97 2.37
C TRP A 75 -8.72 21.04 3.25
N LYS A 76 -7.94 21.81 4.03
CA LYS A 76 -8.44 22.83 4.94
C LYS A 76 -9.24 23.91 4.22
N ASN A 77 -8.78 24.37 3.06
CA ASN A 77 -9.47 25.39 2.26
C ASN A 77 -10.78 24.89 1.64
N ASN A 78 -11.02 23.57 1.64
CA ASN A 78 -12.25 22.95 1.18
C ASN A 78 -13.17 22.52 2.36
N GLN A 79 -12.95 23.07 3.57
CA GLN A 79 -13.67 22.70 4.80
C GLN A 79 -15.15 23.07 4.83
N ASP A 80 -15.62 24.08 4.09
CA ASP A 80 -17.05 24.42 4.01
C ASP A 80 -17.91 23.28 3.44
N ARG A 81 -17.26 22.23 2.97
CA ARG A 81 -17.89 21.02 2.45
C ARG A 81 -17.71 19.85 3.43
N ALA A 82 -16.87 19.94 4.45
CA ALA A 82 -16.42 18.81 5.29
C ALA A 82 -17.47 18.34 6.29
N ILE A 83 -18.20 17.29 5.92
CA ILE A 83 -18.82 16.40 6.89
C ILE A 83 -17.69 15.55 7.48
N PRO A 84 -17.42 15.62 8.80
CA PRO A 84 -16.42 14.77 9.42
C PRO A 84 -16.85 13.31 9.28
N SER A 85 -16.15 12.55 8.45
CA SER A 85 -16.43 11.12 8.27
C SER A 85 -15.67 10.32 9.33
N PHE A 86 -16.26 10.19 10.52
CA PHE A 86 -15.74 9.26 11.52
C PHE A 86 -16.02 7.82 11.09
N THR A 87 -14.96 7.09 10.74
CA THR A 87 -14.97 5.65 10.46
C THR A 87 -14.44 4.87 11.66
N ASN A 88 -14.81 3.60 11.83
CA ASN A 88 -14.26 2.76 12.90
C ASN A 88 -12.73 2.58 12.82
N LEU A 89 -12.10 2.88 11.68
CA LEU A 89 -10.65 2.88 11.50
C LEU A 89 -9.91 4.00 12.25
N HIS A 90 -10.59 5.03 12.76
CA HIS A 90 -9.92 6.09 13.53
C HIS A 90 -9.33 5.55 14.83
N TYR A 91 -10.06 4.71 15.55
CA TYR A 91 -9.64 4.15 16.82
C TYR A 91 -8.33 3.36 16.75
N PRO A 92 -8.15 2.35 15.86
CA PRO A 92 -6.89 1.64 15.77
C PRO A 92 -5.74 2.55 15.33
N VAL A 93 -6.00 3.54 14.46
CA VAL A 93 -4.97 4.51 14.05
C VAL A 93 -4.54 5.40 15.21
N TYR A 94 -5.48 5.92 16.00
CA TYR A 94 -5.16 6.72 17.19
C TYR A 94 -4.46 5.89 18.26
N TRP A 95 -4.91 4.66 18.50
CA TRP A 95 -4.22 3.74 19.41
C TRP A 95 -2.79 3.47 18.97
N PHE A 96 -2.56 3.24 17.68
CA PHE A 96 -1.22 3.06 17.13
C PHE A 96 -0.35 4.30 17.36
N ILE A 97 -0.87 5.50 17.12
CA ILE A 97 -0.16 6.77 17.39
C ILE A 97 0.20 6.89 18.87
N ILE A 98 -0.75 6.64 19.76
CA ILE A 98 -0.55 6.75 21.22
C ILE A 98 0.51 5.76 21.68
N ILE A 99 0.39 4.48 21.30
CA ILE A 99 1.36 3.43 21.67
C ILE A 99 2.75 3.80 21.17
N TYR A 100 2.87 4.34 19.95
CA TYR A 100 4.16 4.73 19.40
C TYR A 100 4.77 5.93 20.14
N ILE A 101 3.97 6.94 20.51
CA ILE A 101 4.44 8.06 21.33
C ILE A 101 4.89 7.58 22.71
N LEU A 102 4.13 6.69 23.36
CA LEU A 102 4.51 6.12 24.66
C LEU A 102 5.79 5.29 24.57
N SER A 103 5.92 4.46 23.53
CA SER A 103 7.14 3.72 23.24
C SER A 103 8.32 4.65 23.00
N ALA A 104 8.08 5.78 22.35
CA ALA A 104 9.09 6.79 22.10
C ALA A 104 9.57 7.48 23.36
N ILE A 105 8.64 7.91 24.22
CA ILE A 105 8.95 8.49 25.52
C ILE A 105 9.73 7.48 26.37
N HIS A 106 9.27 6.23 26.41
CA HIS A 106 9.98 5.17 27.12
C HIS A 106 11.41 5.00 26.60
N GLY A 107 11.61 4.94 25.28
CA GLY A 107 12.95 4.85 24.69
C GLY A 107 13.86 6.01 25.13
N VAL A 108 13.39 7.25 25.07
CA VAL A 108 14.18 8.43 25.49
C VAL A 108 14.52 8.36 26.98
N ILE A 109 13.59 7.94 27.83
CA ILE A 109 13.83 7.78 29.27
C ILE A 109 14.85 6.66 29.53
N SER A 110 14.73 5.51 28.85
CA SER A 110 15.63 4.37 29.05
C SER A 110 17.06 4.65 28.58
N PHE A 111 17.24 5.37 27.47
CA PHE A 111 18.57 5.66 26.93
C PHE A 111 19.19 6.95 27.49
N GLY A 112 18.40 7.85 28.09
CA GLY A 112 18.89 9.10 28.69
C GLY A 112 19.29 10.18 27.68
N TYR A 113 19.13 9.94 26.38
CA TYR A 113 19.35 10.92 25.31
C TYR A 113 18.41 10.65 24.15
N LEU A 114 18.20 11.65 23.29
CA LEU A 114 17.40 11.53 22.08
C LEU A 114 18.32 11.32 20.87
N PRO A 115 18.31 10.14 20.21
CA PRO A 115 19.15 9.90 19.06
C PRO A 115 18.85 10.89 17.93
N GLU A 116 19.87 11.34 17.20
CA GLU A 116 19.75 12.38 16.18
C GLU A 116 18.71 12.05 15.08
N ARG A 117 18.60 10.76 14.71
CA ARG A 117 17.63 10.30 13.70
C ARG A 117 16.22 10.08 14.24
N TYR A 118 16.02 10.16 15.55
CA TYR A 118 14.78 9.74 16.18
C TYR A 118 13.56 10.54 15.68
N LEU A 119 13.66 11.86 15.65
CA LEU A 119 12.60 12.74 15.14
C LEU A 119 12.33 12.53 13.65
N SER A 120 13.37 12.25 12.87
CA SER A 120 13.21 11.99 11.44
C SER A 120 12.41 10.71 11.17
N SER A 121 12.70 9.64 11.92
CA SER A 121 11.96 8.37 11.85
C SER A 121 10.51 8.51 12.33
N LEU A 122 10.29 9.27 13.41
CA LEU A 122 8.95 9.58 13.92
C LEU A 122 8.10 10.29 12.87
N LYS A 123 8.68 11.29 12.21
CA LYS A 123 8.04 12.03 11.12
C LYS A 123 7.67 11.10 9.97
N ASP A 124 8.59 10.24 9.55
CA ASP A 124 8.38 9.32 8.43
C ASP A 124 7.31 8.27 8.75
N LEU A 125 7.18 7.85 10.02
CA LEU A 125 6.11 6.94 10.46
C LEU A 125 4.73 7.61 10.48
N PHE A 126 4.65 8.87 10.95
CA PHE A 126 3.36 9.56 11.04
C PHE A 126 2.85 10.09 9.71
N LEU A 127 3.74 10.29 8.73
CA LEU A 127 3.36 10.79 7.43
C LEU A 127 2.29 9.91 6.72
N PRO A 128 2.42 8.57 6.62
CA PRO A 128 1.35 7.71 6.09
C PRO A 128 0.02 7.84 6.84
N LEU A 129 0.05 8.02 8.16
CA LEU A 129 -1.16 8.19 8.98
C LEU A 129 -1.81 9.56 8.70
N LEU A 130 -1.02 10.60 8.53
CA LEU A 130 -1.50 11.92 8.12
C LEU A 130 -2.15 11.85 6.73
N ILE A 131 -1.49 11.18 5.78
CA ILE A 131 -2.02 10.98 4.42
C ILE A 131 -3.35 10.24 4.47
N PHE A 132 -3.49 9.21 5.32
CA PHE A 132 -4.77 8.51 5.52
C PHE A 132 -5.89 9.49 5.87
N PHE A 133 -5.69 10.40 6.83
CA PHE A 133 -6.69 11.39 7.19
C PHE A 133 -6.94 12.40 6.07
N ILE A 134 -5.90 12.84 5.36
CA ILE A 134 -6.06 13.77 4.23
C ILE A 134 -6.89 13.12 3.11
N VAL A 135 -6.62 11.86 2.76
CA VAL A 135 -7.38 11.11 1.76
C VAL A 135 -8.83 10.97 2.20
N LEU A 136 -9.06 10.50 3.43
CA LEU A 136 -10.40 10.27 3.96
C LEU A 136 -11.28 11.53 3.91
N ASN A 137 -10.69 12.68 4.21
CA ASN A 137 -11.44 13.94 4.22
C ASN A 137 -11.50 14.66 2.85
N SER A 138 -10.56 14.37 1.94
CA SER A 138 -10.48 14.98 0.60
C SER A 138 -11.27 14.22 -0.47
N VAL A 139 -11.42 12.91 -0.34
CA VAL A 139 -12.03 12.04 -1.36
C VAL A 139 -13.44 11.65 -0.95
N ARG A 140 -14.44 12.05 -1.74
CA ARG A 140 -15.86 11.82 -1.38
C ARG A 140 -16.71 11.24 -2.48
N ASP A 141 -16.38 11.56 -3.71
CA ASP A 141 -17.12 11.13 -4.86
C ASP A 141 -16.39 9.97 -5.54
N ARG A 142 -17.13 9.27 -6.39
CA ARG A 142 -16.58 8.16 -7.16
C ARG A 142 -15.41 8.60 -8.04
N ARG A 143 -15.39 9.83 -8.57
CA ARG A 143 -14.27 10.30 -9.40
C ARG A 143 -13.03 10.52 -8.55
N GLY A 144 -13.16 11.12 -7.36
CA GLY A 144 -12.05 11.23 -6.40
C GLY A 144 -11.44 9.88 -6.01
N ILE A 145 -12.28 8.87 -5.73
CA ILE A 145 -11.79 7.51 -5.42
C ILE A 145 -11.02 6.92 -6.60
N ILE A 146 -11.57 7.05 -7.81
CA ILE A 146 -10.90 6.59 -9.04
C ILE A 146 -9.59 7.35 -9.24
N ALA A 147 -9.56 8.66 -9.02
CA ALA A 147 -8.37 9.48 -9.17
C ALA A 147 -7.25 9.06 -8.20
N VAL A 148 -7.58 8.78 -6.94
CA VAL A 148 -6.60 8.25 -5.97
C VAL A 148 -6.11 6.87 -6.39
N ILE A 149 -7.00 5.95 -6.78
CA ILE A 149 -6.59 4.62 -7.27
C ILE A 149 -5.67 4.75 -8.48
N VAL A 150 -6.01 5.60 -9.45
CA VAL A 150 -5.17 5.84 -10.63
C VAL A 150 -3.83 6.44 -10.24
N ALA A 151 -3.80 7.43 -9.34
CA ALA A 151 -2.55 8.01 -8.84
C ALA A 151 -1.65 6.98 -8.14
N THR A 152 -2.24 6.03 -7.41
CA THR A 152 -1.51 4.92 -6.78
C THR A 152 -0.97 3.91 -7.81
N LEU A 153 -1.69 3.66 -8.91
CA LEU A 153 -1.32 2.67 -9.92
C LEU A 153 -0.39 3.21 -11.01
N LEU A 154 -0.46 4.51 -11.29
CA LEU A 154 0.31 5.21 -12.33
C LEU A 154 1.83 4.99 -12.23
N PRO A 155 2.46 4.93 -11.05
CA PRO A 155 3.91 4.75 -10.92
C PRO A 155 4.39 3.34 -11.28
N LEU A 156 3.53 2.33 -11.20
CA LEU A 156 3.93 0.92 -11.26
C LEU A 156 4.66 0.52 -12.56
N PRO A 157 4.23 0.95 -13.77
CA PRO A 157 4.97 0.66 -14.99
C PRO A 157 6.39 1.25 -15.00
N TYR A 158 6.56 2.46 -14.45
CA TYR A 158 7.88 3.07 -14.33
C TYR A 158 8.75 2.34 -13.30
N MET A 159 8.18 1.98 -12.15
CA MET A 159 8.88 1.19 -11.14
C MET A 159 9.38 -0.14 -11.70
N PHE A 160 8.51 -0.85 -12.44
CA PHE A 160 8.89 -2.07 -13.14
C PHE A 160 10.05 -1.84 -14.11
N ARG A 161 9.99 -0.78 -14.93
CA ARG A 161 11.08 -0.46 -15.87
C ARG A 161 12.41 -0.26 -15.14
N VAL A 162 12.42 0.48 -14.03
CA VAL A 162 13.64 0.72 -13.24
C VAL A 162 14.14 -0.57 -12.60
N PHE A 163 13.23 -1.34 -12.00
CA PHE A 163 13.54 -2.65 -11.42
C PHE A 163 14.14 -3.59 -12.46
N TYR A 164 13.50 -3.73 -13.62
CA TYR A 164 13.95 -4.60 -14.70
C TYR A 164 15.33 -4.19 -15.23
N ALA A 165 15.57 -2.88 -15.42
CA ALA A 165 16.87 -2.39 -15.84
C ALA A 165 17.98 -2.77 -14.85
N GLN A 166 17.75 -2.56 -13.54
CA GLN A 166 18.70 -2.96 -12.50
C GLN A 166 18.89 -4.47 -12.44
N PHE A 167 17.78 -5.22 -12.44
CA PHE A 167 17.81 -6.69 -12.43
C PHE A 167 18.59 -7.24 -13.62
N SER A 168 18.33 -6.75 -14.84
CA SER A 168 19.04 -7.17 -16.05
C SER A 168 20.54 -6.91 -16.00
N SER A 169 20.99 -5.91 -15.25
CA SER A 169 22.42 -5.59 -15.10
C SER A 169 23.17 -6.48 -14.12
N VAL A 170 22.45 -7.15 -13.20
CA VAL A 170 23.01 -8.09 -12.22
C VAL A 170 22.53 -9.52 -12.46
N TYR A 171 21.84 -9.76 -13.58
CA TYR A 171 21.24 -11.04 -13.89
C TYR A 171 22.31 -12.11 -14.01
N SER A 172 22.14 -13.16 -13.21
CA SER A 172 22.95 -14.37 -13.24
C SER A 172 22.02 -15.57 -13.30
N TRP A 173 22.47 -16.64 -13.96
CA TRP A 173 21.72 -17.89 -14.06
C TRP A 173 21.50 -18.52 -12.67
N HIS A 174 22.53 -18.43 -11.83
CA HIS A 174 22.54 -18.85 -10.44
C HIS A 174 22.22 -17.70 -9.50
N TYR A 175 21.68 -18.03 -8.34
CA TYR A 175 21.52 -17.14 -7.22
C TYR A 175 22.88 -16.59 -6.79
N SER A 176 22.92 -15.28 -6.60
CA SER A 176 24.03 -14.55 -6.05
C SER A 176 23.46 -13.45 -5.14
N ASP A 177 24.18 -13.12 -4.07
CA ASP A 177 23.75 -12.03 -3.18
C ASP A 177 23.67 -10.68 -3.90
N ASN A 178 24.30 -10.56 -5.07
CA ASN A 178 24.20 -9.39 -5.92
C ASN A 178 22.76 -9.11 -6.41
N LEU A 179 21.93 -10.15 -6.55
CA LEU A 179 20.52 -10.01 -6.88
C LEU A 179 19.73 -9.29 -5.78
N ARG A 180 20.21 -9.28 -4.53
CA ARG A 180 19.59 -8.52 -3.41
C ARG A 180 19.96 -7.03 -3.41
N PHE A 181 20.89 -6.58 -4.26
CA PHE A 181 21.20 -5.16 -4.41
C PHE A 181 20.25 -4.43 -5.35
N VAL A 182 19.29 -5.13 -5.96
CA VAL A 182 18.23 -4.51 -6.76
C VAL A 182 17.26 -3.79 -5.83
N LYS A 183 17.32 -2.45 -5.84
CA LYS A 183 16.48 -1.58 -4.97
C LYS A 183 15.32 -0.93 -5.73
N GLY A 184 15.27 -1.06 -7.05
CA GLY A 184 14.27 -0.45 -7.91
C GLY A 184 14.30 1.07 -7.80
N THR A 185 13.13 1.68 -7.59
CA THR A 185 12.98 3.12 -7.39
C THR A 185 13.28 3.56 -5.96
N PHE A 186 13.49 2.64 -5.02
CA PHE A 186 13.79 2.99 -3.63
C PHE A 186 15.28 3.25 -3.49
N MET A 187 15.65 4.44 -2.99
CA MET A 187 17.07 4.79 -2.83
C MET A 187 17.61 4.36 -1.47
N MET A 188 16.77 4.49 -0.43
CA MET A 188 17.16 4.30 0.96
C MET A 188 16.75 2.93 1.52
N LEU A 189 16.10 2.09 0.72
CA LEU A 189 15.62 0.77 1.14
C LEU A 189 16.30 -0.36 0.34
N GLY A 190 16.22 -1.58 0.86
CA GLY A 190 16.77 -2.78 0.23
C GLY A 190 15.74 -3.54 -0.62
N SER A 191 16.17 -4.68 -1.14
CA SER A 191 15.31 -5.56 -1.94
C SER A 191 14.11 -6.10 -1.14
N ASN A 192 14.26 -6.29 0.17
CA ASN A 192 13.19 -6.83 1.03
C ASN A 192 12.00 -5.87 1.16
N GLU A 193 12.26 -4.59 1.37
CA GLU A 193 11.21 -3.59 1.51
C GLU A 193 10.56 -3.29 0.15
N LEU A 194 11.35 -3.33 -0.93
CA LEU A 194 10.84 -3.29 -2.29
C LEU A 194 9.91 -4.49 -2.57
N ALA A 195 10.30 -5.69 -2.14
CA ALA A 195 9.48 -6.89 -2.26
C ALA A 195 8.17 -6.77 -1.47
N ALA A 196 8.24 -6.27 -0.23
CA ALA A 196 7.05 -6.04 0.60
C ALA A 196 6.09 -5.04 -0.07
N PHE A 197 6.62 -3.98 -0.70
CA PHE A 197 5.84 -3.06 -1.52
C PHE A 197 5.16 -3.80 -2.68
N TYR A 198 5.91 -4.56 -3.48
CA TYR A 198 5.34 -5.30 -4.61
C TYR A 198 4.32 -6.36 -4.18
N ALA A 199 4.48 -6.98 -3.01
CA ALA A 199 3.50 -7.90 -2.43
C ALA A 199 2.17 -7.19 -2.14
N ALA A 200 2.23 -6.07 -1.42
CA ALA A 200 1.04 -5.29 -1.08
C ALA A 200 0.32 -4.74 -2.33
N TYR A 201 1.08 -4.21 -3.29
CA TYR A 201 0.52 -3.64 -4.52
C TYR A 201 0.02 -4.72 -5.49
N SER A 202 0.70 -5.85 -5.63
CA SER A 202 0.19 -7.01 -6.39
C SER A 202 -1.17 -7.43 -5.86
N PHE A 203 -1.28 -7.57 -4.53
CA PHE A 203 -2.51 -7.96 -3.87
C PHE A 203 -3.63 -6.95 -4.13
N MET A 204 -3.37 -5.65 -3.97
CA MET A 204 -4.34 -4.59 -4.27
C MET A 204 -4.80 -4.62 -5.74
N VAL A 205 -3.88 -4.72 -6.69
CA VAL A 205 -4.18 -4.73 -8.13
C VAL A 205 -5.02 -5.96 -8.50
N ILE A 206 -4.67 -7.14 -7.99
CA ILE A 206 -5.42 -8.38 -8.21
C ILE A 206 -6.84 -8.23 -7.63
N LEU A 207 -6.96 -7.69 -6.43
CA LEU A 207 -8.26 -7.46 -5.80
C LEU A 207 -9.14 -6.55 -6.67
N LEU A 208 -8.59 -5.44 -7.16
CA LEU A 208 -9.29 -4.55 -8.09
C LEU A 208 -9.68 -5.29 -9.37
N ALA A 209 -8.78 -6.09 -9.96
CA ALA A 209 -9.06 -6.85 -11.18
C ALA A 209 -10.21 -7.85 -11.01
N ILE A 210 -10.31 -8.47 -9.84
CA ILE A 210 -11.36 -9.43 -9.48
C ILE A 210 -12.75 -8.78 -9.44
N PHE A 211 -12.85 -7.54 -8.96
CA PHE A 211 -14.14 -6.85 -8.78
C PHE A 211 -14.55 -5.98 -9.97
N VAL A 212 -13.60 -5.57 -10.82
CA VAL A 212 -13.91 -4.75 -12.00
C VAL A 212 -14.65 -5.58 -13.07
N ARG A 213 -15.80 -5.08 -13.50
CA ARG A 213 -16.65 -5.74 -14.52
C ARG A 213 -16.18 -5.51 -15.95
N GLN A 214 -15.66 -4.32 -16.27
CA GLN A 214 -15.28 -3.96 -17.64
C GLN A 214 -13.98 -4.66 -18.05
N LEU A 215 -14.01 -5.39 -19.18
CA LEU A 215 -12.87 -6.20 -19.64
C LEU A 215 -11.60 -5.38 -19.86
N ARG A 216 -11.71 -4.20 -20.51
CA ARG A 216 -10.54 -3.32 -20.75
C ARG A 216 -9.75 -2.98 -19.49
N TYR A 217 -10.44 -2.66 -18.40
CA TYR A 217 -9.81 -2.30 -17.13
C TYR A 217 -9.31 -3.54 -16.40
N LYS A 218 -10.01 -4.66 -16.53
CA LYS A 218 -9.54 -5.94 -16.02
C LYS A 218 -8.24 -6.38 -16.68
N LEU A 219 -8.12 -6.24 -18.00
CA LEU A 219 -6.89 -6.55 -18.74
C LEU A 219 -5.74 -5.61 -18.35
N LEU A 220 -6.01 -4.30 -18.22
CA LEU A 220 -5.02 -3.34 -17.74
C LEU A 220 -4.52 -3.71 -16.34
N LEU A 221 -5.42 -4.00 -15.40
CA LEU A 221 -5.07 -4.41 -14.05
C LEU A 221 -4.35 -5.76 -14.04
N ALA A 222 -4.73 -6.71 -14.90
CA ALA A 222 -4.02 -7.98 -15.05
C ALA A 222 -2.58 -7.77 -15.55
N GLY A 223 -2.37 -6.87 -16.51
CA GLY A 223 -1.04 -6.47 -16.95
C GLY A 223 -0.22 -5.85 -15.82
N LEU A 224 -0.79 -4.93 -15.04
CA LEU A 224 -0.12 -4.36 -13.88
C LEU A 224 0.21 -5.42 -12.82
N ALA A 225 -0.71 -6.35 -12.54
CA ALA A 225 -0.48 -7.45 -11.62
C ALA A 225 0.69 -8.32 -12.10
N PHE A 226 0.76 -8.63 -13.39
CA PHE A 226 1.86 -9.37 -13.97
C PHE A 226 3.22 -8.66 -13.76
N LEU A 227 3.30 -7.35 -14.03
CA LEU A 227 4.54 -6.58 -13.81
C LEU A 227 4.97 -6.57 -12.33
N ASN A 228 4.00 -6.44 -11.40
CA ASN A 228 4.29 -6.43 -9.97
C ASN A 228 4.68 -7.83 -9.47
N LEU A 229 4.00 -8.89 -9.93
CA LEU A 229 4.34 -10.27 -9.58
C LEU A 229 5.70 -10.68 -10.12
N TYR A 230 6.06 -10.27 -11.34
CA TYR A 230 7.40 -10.44 -11.86
C TYR A 230 8.43 -9.80 -10.91
N SER A 231 8.22 -8.53 -10.56
CA SER A 231 9.15 -7.81 -9.68
C SER A 231 9.23 -8.44 -8.28
N LEU A 232 8.09 -8.88 -7.74
CA LEU A 232 8.00 -9.60 -6.48
C LEU A 232 8.80 -10.90 -6.52
N MET A 233 8.63 -11.72 -7.56
CA MET A 233 9.36 -12.98 -7.72
C MET A 233 10.87 -12.75 -7.82
N TYR A 234 11.31 -11.78 -8.60
CA TYR A 234 12.75 -11.54 -8.80
C TYR A 234 13.41 -10.69 -7.70
N SER A 235 12.64 -10.20 -6.72
CA SER A 235 13.18 -9.52 -5.54
C SER A 235 13.80 -10.46 -4.48
N GLN A 236 13.68 -11.78 -4.68
CA GLN A 236 14.31 -12.81 -3.84
C GLN A 236 13.96 -12.74 -2.33
N SER A 237 12.79 -12.18 -2.00
CA SER A 237 12.30 -12.05 -0.62
C SER A 237 11.23 -13.09 -0.28
N ARG A 238 11.67 -14.16 0.39
CA ARG A 238 10.82 -15.26 0.87
C ARG A 238 9.65 -14.77 1.73
N GLY A 239 9.91 -13.81 2.62
CA GLY A 239 8.89 -13.23 3.50
C GLY A 239 7.81 -12.49 2.72
N ALA A 240 8.17 -11.78 1.65
CA ALA A 240 7.20 -11.08 0.81
C ALA A 240 6.34 -12.06 -0.01
N TRP A 241 6.92 -13.14 -0.51
CA TRP A 241 6.17 -14.20 -1.21
C TRP A 241 5.14 -14.85 -0.28
N LEU A 242 5.56 -15.22 0.93
CA LEU A 242 4.67 -15.84 1.92
C LEU A 242 3.56 -14.89 2.34
N ALA A 243 3.88 -13.62 2.63
CA ALA A 243 2.90 -12.61 2.99
C ALA A 243 1.85 -12.39 1.88
N PHE A 244 2.30 -12.35 0.61
CA PHE A 244 1.40 -12.24 -0.53
C PHE A 244 0.45 -13.44 -0.64
N LEU A 245 0.96 -14.67 -0.50
CA LEU A 245 0.14 -15.89 -0.57
C LEU A 245 -0.88 -15.96 0.57
N ILE A 246 -0.49 -15.65 1.80
CA ILE A 246 -1.38 -15.61 2.96
C ILE A 246 -2.49 -14.57 2.75
N ALA A 247 -2.15 -13.36 2.29
CA ALA A 247 -3.13 -12.30 2.03
C ALA A 247 -4.13 -12.74 0.95
N LEU A 248 -3.63 -13.32 -0.15
CA LEU A 248 -4.46 -13.84 -1.24
C LEU A 248 -5.41 -14.94 -0.76
N PHE A 249 -4.90 -15.90 0.02
CA PHE A 249 -5.68 -16.97 0.63
C PHE A 249 -6.82 -16.41 1.49
N ALA A 250 -6.52 -15.49 2.42
CA ALA A 250 -7.49 -14.92 3.34
C ALA A 250 -8.67 -14.24 2.61
N VAL A 251 -8.40 -13.53 1.52
CA VAL A 251 -9.46 -12.88 0.72
C VAL A 251 -10.27 -13.87 -0.09
N LEU A 252 -9.63 -14.82 -0.76
CA LEU A 252 -10.33 -15.83 -1.56
C LEU A 252 -11.25 -16.69 -0.69
N TYR A 253 -10.78 -17.01 0.52
CA TYR A 253 -11.59 -17.65 1.56
C TYR A 253 -12.80 -16.79 1.94
N LYS A 254 -12.58 -15.53 2.34
CA LYS A 254 -13.66 -14.61 2.77
C LYS A 254 -14.67 -14.30 1.67
N THR A 255 -14.25 -14.24 0.41
CA THR A 255 -15.12 -13.92 -0.73
C THR A 255 -15.89 -15.12 -1.27
N GLY A 256 -15.74 -16.31 -0.68
CA GLY A 256 -16.42 -17.53 -1.11
C GLY A 256 -15.96 -18.05 -2.48
N LYS A 257 -14.82 -17.56 -2.99
CA LYS A 257 -14.24 -17.99 -4.28
C LYS A 257 -13.40 -19.24 -4.11
N LEU A 258 -13.96 -20.25 -3.44
CA LEU A 258 -13.29 -21.46 -2.99
C LEU A 258 -12.65 -22.26 -4.15
N ARG A 259 -13.19 -22.17 -5.36
CA ARG A 259 -12.61 -22.82 -6.55
C ARG A 259 -11.26 -22.20 -6.95
N VAL A 260 -11.12 -20.87 -6.86
CA VAL A 260 -9.84 -20.18 -7.10
C VAL A 260 -8.89 -20.43 -5.93
N LEU A 261 -9.42 -20.47 -4.69
CA LEU A 261 -8.67 -20.86 -3.50
C LEU A 261 -8.06 -22.26 -3.66
N LEU A 262 -8.86 -23.24 -4.13
CA LEU A 262 -8.39 -24.60 -4.38
C LEU A 262 -7.29 -24.63 -5.43
N VAL A 263 -7.38 -23.84 -6.51
CA VAL A 263 -6.29 -23.73 -7.50
C VAL A 263 -5.02 -23.15 -6.86
N VAL A 264 -5.13 -22.11 -6.04
CA VAL A 264 -3.97 -21.51 -5.33
C VAL A 264 -3.37 -22.50 -4.34
N VAL A 265 -4.21 -23.21 -3.57
CA VAL A 265 -3.77 -24.21 -2.57
C VAL A 265 -3.13 -25.41 -3.26
N ILE A 266 -3.73 -25.92 -4.35
CA ILE A 266 -3.16 -27.02 -5.14
C ILE A 266 -1.82 -26.59 -5.75
N LEU A 267 -1.73 -25.40 -6.35
CA LEU A 267 -0.47 -24.85 -6.86
C LEU A 267 0.59 -24.72 -5.74
N SER A 268 0.18 -24.26 -4.55
CA SER A 268 1.07 -24.13 -3.39
C SER A 268 1.49 -25.48 -2.81
N LEU A 269 0.61 -26.50 -2.81
CA LEU A 269 0.93 -27.85 -2.36
C LEU A 269 1.80 -28.60 -3.38
N SER A 270 1.65 -28.28 -4.67
CA SER A 270 2.57 -28.68 -5.72
C SER A 270 3.85 -27.83 -5.75
N ALA A 271 4.16 -27.09 -4.69
CA ALA A 271 5.32 -26.19 -4.61
C ALA A 271 6.61 -26.81 -5.19
N PRO A 272 7.02 -28.06 -4.91
CA PRO A 272 8.22 -28.63 -5.53
C PRO A 272 8.16 -28.69 -7.06
N MET A 273 6.98 -28.97 -7.63
CA MET A 273 6.73 -29.02 -9.07
C MET A 273 6.52 -27.64 -9.69
N VAL A 274 6.04 -26.67 -8.91
CA VAL A 274 5.90 -25.27 -9.35
C VAL A 274 7.23 -24.53 -9.25
N ILE A 275 8.08 -24.89 -8.28
CA ILE A 275 9.43 -24.35 -8.12
C ILE A 275 10.26 -24.69 -9.35
N SER A 276 10.13 -25.89 -9.92
CA SER A 276 10.86 -26.24 -11.15
C SER A 276 10.47 -25.41 -12.38
N LEU A 277 9.31 -24.73 -12.36
CA LEU A 277 8.90 -23.78 -13.40
C LEU A 277 9.50 -22.38 -13.19
N PHE A 278 10.03 -22.10 -12.00
CA PHE A 278 10.70 -20.83 -11.72
C PHE A 278 12.13 -20.82 -12.26
N PRO A 279 12.72 -19.64 -12.48
CA PRO A 279 14.13 -19.53 -12.84
C PRO A 279 15.03 -20.17 -11.78
N VAL A 280 16.15 -20.76 -12.20
CA VAL A 280 17.12 -21.45 -11.34
C VAL A 280 17.52 -20.62 -10.11
N SER A 281 17.83 -19.33 -10.30
CA SER A 281 18.11 -18.40 -9.19
C SER A 281 17.01 -18.28 -8.11
N VAL A 282 15.74 -18.49 -8.44
CA VAL A 282 14.63 -18.50 -7.48
C VAL A 282 14.56 -19.86 -6.78
N GLN A 283 14.80 -20.96 -7.52
CA GLN A 283 14.83 -22.31 -6.96
C GLN A 283 15.93 -22.42 -5.91
N GLU A 284 17.15 -22.02 -6.25
CA GLU A 284 18.30 -22.03 -5.33
C GLU A 284 18.03 -21.19 -4.09
N ARG A 285 17.30 -20.07 -4.23
CA ARG A 285 16.91 -19.25 -3.09
C ARG A 285 15.91 -19.97 -2.16
N PHE A 286 14.99 -20.77 -2.70
CA PHE A 286 14.13 -21.62 -1.89
C PHE A 286 14.93 -22.74 -1.21
N ASP A 287 15.93 -23.30 -1.89
CA ASP A 287 16.73 -24.39 -1.34
C ASP A 287 17.56 -23.94 -0.12
N THR A 288 17.97 -22.67 -0.05
CA THR A 288 18.59 -22.09 1.17
C THR A 288 17.71 -22.10 2.43
N ILE A 289 16.45 -22.55 2.35
CA ILE A 289 15.59 -22.77 3.54
C ILE A 289 15.92 -24.10 4.22
N PHE A 290 16.36 -25.10 3.46
CA PHE A 290 16.52 -26.49 3.91
C PHE A 290 17.97 -26.85 4.22
N VAL A 291 18.84 -25.85 4.42
CA VAL A 291 20.24 -26.05 4.77
C VAL A 291 20.32 -26.35 6.26
N ASP A 292 20.74 -27.58 6.58
CA ASP A 292 20.87 -28.09 7.94
C ASP A 292 22.18 -27.64 8.63
N ASP A 293 23.19 -27.21 7.87
CA ASP A 293 24.49 -26.77 8.40
C ASP A 293 24.47 -25.30 8.90
N GLU A 294 24.96 -25.10 10.13
CA GLU A 294 25.05 -23.78 10.76
C GLU A 294 26.02 -22.82 10.06
N GLU A 295 27.04 -23.34 9.37
CA GLU A 295 28.05 -22.54 8.65
C GLU A 295 27.55 -21.97 7.31
N GLU A 296 26.52 -22.57 6.71
CA GLU A 296 25.91 -22.13 5.44
C GLU A 296 24.62 -21.31 5.65
N ARG A 297 24.28 -21.01 6.92
CA ARG A 297 23.07 -20.26 7.27
C ARG A 297 23.14 -18.82 6.78
N ASP A 298 22.04 -18.32 6.23
CA ASP A 298 21.94 -16.93 5.76
C ASP A 298 22.27 -15.96 6.92
N LYS A 299 23.19 -15.01 6.72
CA LYS A 299 23.63 -14.01 7.72
C LYS A 299 22.47 -13.29 8.43
N SER A 300 21.33 -13.15 7.75
CA SER A 300 20.11 -12.57 8.32
C SER A 300 19.42 -13.45 9.36
N ALA A 301 19.52 -14.77 9.25
CA ALA A 301 19.06 -15.72 10.27
C ALA A 301 20.04 -15.76 11.45
N GLU A 302 21.34 -15.80 11.17
CA GLU A 302 22.41 -15.78 12.18
C GLU A 302 22.30 -14.56 13.11
N SER A 303 22.12 -13.36 12.56
CA SER A 303 21.95 -12.14 13.37
C SER A 303 20.76 -12.19 14.35
N ARG A 304 19.74 -13.01 14.07
CA ARG A 304 18.55 -13.13 14.93
C ARG A 304 18.81 -14.09 16.09
N PHE A 305 19.57 -15.17 15.84
CA PHE A 305 20.00 -16.07 16.90
C PHE A 305 20.92 -15.34 17.88
N ILE A 306 21.85 -14.50 17.40
CA ILE A 306 22.69 -13.66 18.26
C ILE A 306 21.86 -12.73 19.14
N ILE A 307 20.76 -12.16 18.64
CA ILE A 307 19.88 -11.31 19.45
C ILE A 307 19.15 -12.14 20.52
N TRP A 308 18.77 -13.38 20.21
CA TRP A 308 18.06 -14.25 21.15
C TRP A 308 18.97 -14.87 22.19
N ASP A 309 20.22 -15.17 21.86
CA ASP A 309 21.22 -15.66 22.82
C ASP A 309 21.67 -14.57 23.79
N ASN A 310 21.50 -13.30 23.43
CA ASN A 310 21.85 -12.14 24.25
C ASN A 310 20.64 -11.41 24.87
N ALA A 311 19.43 -11.98 24.76
CA ALA A 311 18.19 -11.43 25.34
C ALA A 311 17.79 -12.18 26.62
#